data_AF-A0A7Y0TMW8-F1
#
_entry.id   AF-A0A7Y0TMW8-F1
#
_cell.length_a   1.000
_cell.length_b   1.000
_cell.length_c   1.000
_cell.angle_alpha   90.00
_cell.angle_beta   90.00
_cell.angle_gamma   90.00
#
_symmetry.space_group_name_H-M   'P 1'
#
loop_
_entity.id
_entity.type
_entity.pdbx_description
1 polymer ?
#
loop_
_entity_poly.entity_id
_entity_poly.type
_entity_poly.pdbx_seq_one_letter_code
_entity_poly.pdbx_strand_id
1 'polypeptide(L)'
;MRSSHLLRLLFIITLTVLGIPFIGEELIARAGGGGGGSHGGGRGHGSGGSSGWGHSTGGGGFGHNAYYGGSGHVYFSPWVTAFILIVILFLVFRVVLFFQKASTTTSFTVSSNEKHSVEKDNGYKQFLATNPNFDVSEFLLKVRKAFIEVQTSWSEQNTNRMRKFITDGVYQRFNTQFKMMKLLQQTNPISNINIANIWIDKVEQDGLYDIMQVGIEASMDDKFECALNHELDEEGSMEFVEFWSFIRKRGIPKKDIYDSDKCPNCGAPLPENMGEVCKCTHCNAMINSGEFDWILSEITQKDDYYSNDVFSEKSGNLDTQINDMVSVYGDFSVQLVEDKASNAYMQIMTAQAMHDPLIMRRFVSDELFQQLAPKFEKSQEIFNRIFLNKVTLIGAQKKENKNILIFAIICSIQRVLMTNKRVELVDREIMTLEEVIFLTRDAQAGAGKGSIYQHNCPSCGGPVKDTLELKCSFCGTLLNSTANDWVVSALMNRSEFAKYNDANN
;
A
#
# COMPACT_ATOMS: atom_id res chain seq x y z
N MET A 1 4.84 59.32 -3.01
CA MET A 1 5.56 58.10 -2.55
C MET A 1 4.92 57.36 -1.35
N ARG A 2 3.73 57.73 -0.83
CA ARG A 2 3.08 57.04 0.31
C ARG A 2 2.09 55.93 -0.06
N SER A 3 1.65 55.85 -1.32
CA SER A 3 0.62 54.90 -1.77
C SER A 3 1.16 53.49 -2.02
N SER A 4 2.41 53.33 -2.50
CA SER A 4 2.98 52.02 -2.83
C SER A 4 3.28 51.15 -1.60
N HIS A 5 3.65 51.75 -0.47
CA HIS A 5 3.89 51.02 0.78
C HIS A 5 2.59 50.57 1.44
N LEU A 6 1.52 51.37 1.33
CA LEU A 6 0.19 51.01 1.83
C LEU A 6 -0.40 49.84 1.03
N LEU A 7 -0.22 49.85 -0.30
CA LEU A 7 -0.68 48.77 -1.16
C LEU A 7 0.09 47.47 -0.91
N ARG A 8 1.42 47.54 -0.70
CA ARG A 8 2.25 46.36 -0.36
C ARG A 8 1.92 45.80 1.02
N LEU A 9 1.70 46.66 2.02
CA LEU A 9 1.31 46.22 3.36
C LEU A 9 -0.07 45.56 3.35
N LEU A 10 -1.05 46.16 2.65
CA LEU A 10 -2.37 45.56 2.45
C LEU A 10 -2.24 44.22 1.72
N PHE A 11 -1.45 44.11 0.66
CA PHE A 11 -1.27 42.87 -0.09
C PHE A 11 -0.64 41.74 0.77
N ILE A 12 0.34 42.06 1.63
CA ILE A 12 0.97 41.10 2.55
C ILE A 12 -0.01 40.64 3.64
N ILE A 13 -0.83 41.55 4.18
CA ILE A 13 -1.87 41.23 5.16
C ILE A 13 -2.97 40.37 4.51
N THR A 14 -3.36 40.66 3.27
CA THR A 14 -4.34 39.83 2.55
C THR A 14 -3.79 38.43 2.25
N LEU A 15 -2.49 38.29 1.94
CA LEU A 15 -1.85 36.99 1.71
C LEU A 15 -1.71 36.15 2.98
N THR A 16 -1.51 36.80 4.14
CA THR A 16 -1.42 36.10 5.44
C THR A 16 -2.78 35.74 6.03
N VAL A 17 -3.83 36.52 5.74
CA VAL A 17 -5.21 36.24 6.18
C VAL A 17 -5.95 35.28 5.23
N LEU A 18 -5.57 35.20 3.95
CA LEU A 18 -5.99 34.14 3.02
C LEU A 18 -5.15 32.87 3.14
N GLY A 19 -4.32 32.75 4.18
CA GLY A 19 -3.67 31.49 4.55
C GLY A 19 -4.75 30.43 4.74
N ILE A 20 -4.97 29.65 3.68
CA ILE A 20 -5.78 28.45 3.68
C ILE A 20 -5.27 27.63 4.86
N PRO A 21 -6.09 27.31 5.88
CA PRO A 21 -5.69 26.30 6.83
C PRO A 21 -5.49 25.03 6.00
N PHE A 22 -4.23 24.62 5.85
CA PHE A 22 -3.91 23.24 5.53
C PHE A 22 -4.47 22.43 6.69
N ILE A 23 -5.74 22.04 6.57
CA ILE A 23 -6.27 20.92 7.34
C ILE A 23 -5.63 19.72 6.67
N GLY A 24 -4.44 19.36 7.13
CA GLY A 24 -3.94 18.01 6.90
C GLY A 24 -4.90 17.10 7.63
N GLU A 25 -5.62 16.26 6.89
CA GLU A 25 -6.23 15.08 7.50
C GLU A 25 -5.07 14.28 8.10
N GLU A 26 -5.15 13.97 9.40
CA GLU A 26 -4.18 13.09 10.03
C GLU A 26 -4.34 11.70 9.39
N LEU A 27 -3.34 11.32 8.59
CA LEU A 27 -3.22 9.99 8.05
C LEU A 27 -2.81 9.05 9.17
N ILE A 28 -3.77 8.37 9.79
CA ILE A 28 -3.48 7.39 10.83
C ILE A 28 -3.12 6.06 10.17
N ALA A 29 -1.94 5.57 10.50
CA ALA A 29 -1.50 4.23 10.16
C ALA A 29 -2.26 3.18 10.96
N ARG A 30 -2.82 2.16 10.29
CA ARG A 30 -3.42 0.98 10.92
C ARG A 30 -2.98 -0.30 10.21
N ALA A 31 -3.32 -1.47 10.77
CA ALA A 31 -2.93 -2.77 10.21
C ALA A 31 -3.30 -2.98 8.73
N GLY A 32 -4.36 -2.34 8.22
CA GLY A 32 -4.75 -2.41 6.81
C GLY A 32 -4.11 -1.35 5.88
N GLY A 33 -3.23 -0.50 6.40
CA GLY A 33 -2.60 0.60 5.65
C GLY A 33 -3.21 1.97 5.97
N GLY A 34 -2.36 2.95 6.28
CA GLY A 34 -2.74 4.36 6.44
C GLY A 34 -2.39 5.17 5.20
N GLY A 35 -3.36 5.86 4.59
CA GLY A 35 -3.11 6.60 3.35
C GLY A 35 -4.35 7.06 2.58
N GLY A 36 -5.48 7.33 3.25
CA GLY A 36 -6.71 7.81 2.61
C GLY A 36 -7.02 9.25 3.01
N GLY A 37 -6.12 10.16 2.66
CA GLY A 37 -6.27 11.61 2.83
C GLY A 37 -6.28 12.24 1.44
N SER A 38 -7.33 12.99 1.16
CA SER A 38 -7.76 13.43 -0.17
C SER A 38 -6.67 14.13 -1.03
N HIS A 39 -6.19 13.45 -2.08
CA HIS A 39 -5.39 14.10 -3.13
C HIS A 39 -6.31 14.78 -4.16
N GLY A 40 -6.71 16.01 -3.86
CA GLY A 40 -7.30 16.93 -4.84
C GLY A 40 -6.26 17.40 -5.86
N GLY A 41 -6.01 16.59 -6.89
CA GLY A 41 -5.14 16.96 -8.02
C GLY A 41 -5.75 18.08 -8.86
N GLY A 42 -5.30 19.31 -8.63
CA GLY A 42 -5.62 20.47 -9.46
C GLY A 42 -5.10 20.30 -10.90
N ARG A 43 -6.00 20.39 -11.87
CA ARG A 43 -5.67 20.40 -13.31
C ARG A 43 -4.92 21.69 -13.67
N GLY A 44 -3.61 21.59 -13.85
CA GLY A 44 -2.80 22.64 -14.49
C GLY A 44 -2.90 22.55 -16.01
N HIS A 45 -3.80 23.32 -16.62
CA HIS A 45 -3.75 23.60 -18.05
C HIS A 45 -2.59 24.57 -18.34
N GLY A 46 -1.51 24.07 -18.94
CA GLY A 46 -0.45 24.91 -19.52
C GLY A 46 -0.73 25.19 -20.99
N SER A 47 -1.17 26.40 -21.31
CA SER A 47 -1.21 26.95 -22.67
C SER A 47 -0.49 28.31 -22.71
N GLY A 48 0.27 28.54 -23.78
CA GLY A 48 1.01 29.78 -24.09
C GLY A 48 2.50 29.69 -23.72
N GLY A 49 3.48 29.88 -24.59
CA GLY A 49 3.51 30.67 -25.81
C GLY A 49 3.95 32.11 -25.51
N SER A 50 5.26 32.38 -25.55
CA SER A 50 5.88 33.70 -25.82
C SER A 50 7.41 33.55 -25.73
N SER A 51 8.15 33.64 -26.84
CA SER A 51 8.68 34.88 -27.46
C SER A 51 9.49 35.72 -26.47
N GLY A 52 10.81 35.57 -26.56
CA GLY A 52 11.77 36.28 -25.74
C GLY A 52 11.94 37.75 -26.13
N TRP A 53 12.41 38.53 -25.17
CA TRP A 53 13.10 39.80 -25.36
C TRP A 53 14.17 39.89 -24.27
N GLY A 54 15.44 39.92 -24.69
CA GLY A 54 16.56 40.19 -23.80
C GLY A 54 16.75 41.68 -23.58
N HIS A 55 17.41 42.05 -22.48
CA HIS A 55 18.32 43.19 -22.43
C HIS A 55 19.38 42.96 -21.36
N SER A 56 20.63 43.11 -21.78
CA SER A 56 21.83 43.16 -20.96
C SER A 56 22.00 44.54 -20.31
N THR A 57 22.65 44.58 -19.15
CA THR A 57 23.54 45.62 -18.56
C THR A 57 23.53 45.38 -17.03
N GLY A 58 24.62 45.39 -16.25
CA GLY A 58 25.95 45.93 -16.44
C GLY A 58 26.26 46.95 -15.33
N GLY A 59 26.91 46.51 -14.25
CA GLY A 59 27.92 47.28 -13.51
C GLY A 59 27.53 48.30 -12.42
N GLY A 60 28.28 48.25 -11.30
CA GLY A 60 28.51 49.33 -10.32
C GLY A 60 27.45 49.40 -9.21
N GLY A 61 27.75 49.66 -7.93
CA GLY A 61 28.93 50.19 -7.25
C GLY A 61 28.45 50.79 -5.91
N PHE A 62 29.30 50.68 -4.90
CA PHE A 62 29.17 51.07 -3.47
C PHE A 62 28.31 52.29 -3.09
N GLY A 63 27.79 52.26 -1.84
CA GLY A 63 27.42 53.48 -1.12
C GLY A 63 26.66 53.26 0.19
N HIS A 64 27.39 53.29 1.32
CA HIS A 64 26.80 53.49 2.66
C HIS A 64 26.04 54.82 2.72
N ASN A 65 24.86 54.84 3.36
CA ASN A 65 24.45 55.99 4.17
C ASN A 65 23.39 55.59 5.20
N ALA A 66 23.77 55.77 6.47
CA ALA A 66 22.88 55.72 7.62
C ALA A 66 21.97 56.96 7.61
N TYR A 67 20.66 56.75 7.74
CA TYR A 67 19.72 57.80 8.11
C TYR A 67 18.84 57.29 9.25
N TYR A 68 19.04 57.89 10.42
CA TYR A 68 18.08 57.94 11.51
C TYR A 68 16.75 58.50 10.99
N GLY A 69 15.62 57.89 11.34
CA GLY A 69 14.32 58.38 10.89
C GLY A 69 13.09 57.69 11.48
N GLY A 70 12.74 58.08 12.71
CA GLY A 70 11.36 58.37 13.13
C GLY A 70 10.30 57.26 13.05
N SER A 71 9.89 56.79 14.23
CA SER A 71 8.60 56.13 14.49
C SER A 71 7.44 57.06 14.11
N GLY A 72 6.99 56.97 12.85
CA GLY A 72 5.82 57.68 12.35
C GLY A 72 4.54 57.05 12.87
N HIS A 73 4.03 57.51 14.02
CA HIS A 73 2.66 57.28 14.42
C HIS A 73 1.72 57.94 13.39
N VAL A 74 1.03 57.12 12.61
CA VAL A 74 -0.03 57.58 11.72
C VAL A 74 -1.27 57.82 12.58
N TYR A 75 -1.51 59.07 12.96
CA TYR A 75 -2.74 59.48 13.62
C TYR A 75 -3.89 59.41 12.60
N PHE A 76 -4.53 58.26 12.51
CA PHE A 76 -5.84 58.17 11.88
C PHE A 76 -6.86 58.89 12.76
N SER A 77 -7.71 59.70 12.14
CA SER A 77 -8.88 60.28 12.81
C SER A 77 -9.66 59.16 13.52
N PRO A 78 -10.16 59.37 14.76
CA PRO A 78 -10.93 58.35 15.49
C PRO A 78 -12.10 57.75 14.68
N TRP A 79 -12.63 58.51 13.73
CA TRP A 79 -13.68 58.08 12.82
C TRP A 79 -13.19 57.07 11.76
N VAL A 80 -11.95 57.23 11.28
CA VAL A 80 -11.35 56.33 10.27
C VAL A 80 -10.90 55.03 10.94
N THR A 81 -10.36 55.08 12.16
CA THR A 81 -10.02 53.86 12.91
C THR A 81 -11.28 53.07 13.29
N ALA A 82 -12.35 53.75 13.72
CA ALA A 82 -13.63 53.13 13.99
C ALA A 82 -14.23 52.48 12.73
N PHE A 83 -14.16 53.15 11.58
CA PHE A 83 -14.65 52.60 10.31
C PHE A 83 -13.87 51.36 9.88
N ILE A 84 -12.54 51.37 9.98
CA ILE A 84 -11.71 50.20 9.64
C ILE A 84 -12.01 49.02 10.58
N LEU A 85 -12.17 49.27 11.88
CA LEU A 85 -12.52 48.22 12.85
C LEU A 85 -13.91 47.63 12.56
N ILE A 86 -14.89 48.44 12.17
CA ILE A 86 -16.22 47.97 11.78
C ILE A 86 -16.16 47.10 10.51
N VAL A 87 -15.36 47.50 9.52
CA VAL A 87 -15.18 46.71 8.29
C VAL A 87 -14.46 45.38 8.57
N ILE A 88 -13.43 45.37 9.42
CA ILE A 88 -12.74 44.15 9.84
C ILE A 88 -13.69 43.24 10.62
N LEU A 89 -14.44 43.78 11.59
CA LEU A 89 -15.43 43.01 12.34
C LEU A 89 -16.53 42.45 11.43
N PHE A 90 -16.96 43.21 10.42
CA PHE A 90 -17.93 42.75 9.43
C PHE A 90 -17.36 41.64 8.54
N LEU A 91 -16.10 41.75 8.09
CA LEU A 91 -15.43 40.72 7.31
C LEU A 91 -15.20 39.44 8.15
N VAL A 92 -14.73 39.57 9.38
CA VAL A 92 -14.60 38.46 10.34
C VAL A 92 -15.96 37.84 10.61
N PHE A 93 -17.01 38.64 10.82
CA PHE A 93 -18.38 38.14 11.00
C PHE A 93 -18.89 37.39 9.76
N ARG A 94 -18.60 37.89 8.54
CA ARG A 94 -18.95 37.20 7.29
C ARG A 94 -18.18 35.91 7.10
N VAL A 95 -16.90 35.88 7.49
CA VAL A 95 -16.05 34.69 7.48
C VAL A 95 -16.51 33.69 8.52
N VAL A 96 -16.84 34.12 9.74
CA VAL A 96 -17.42 33.26 10.79
C VAL A 96 -18.78 32.74 10.39
N LEU A 97 -19.64 33.52 9.73
CA LEU A 97 -20.92 33.03 9.19
C LEU A 97 -20.73 32.10 7.99
N PHE A 98 -19.71 32.31 7.16
CA PHE A 98 -19.34 31.41 6.08
C PHE A 98 -18.82 30.09 6.64
N PHE A 99 -17.97 30.12 7.66
CA PHE A 99 -17.54 28.95 8.40
C PHE A 99 -18.70 28.33 9.17
N GLN A 100 -19.62 29.05 9.81
CA GLN A 100 -20.79 28.44 10.47
C GLN A 100 -21.77 27.80 9.46
N LYS A 101 -21.87 28.32 8.23
CA LYS A 101 -22.62 27.66 7.14
C LYS A 101 -21.85 26.49 6.52
N ALA A 102 -20.51 26.55 6.47
CA ALA A 102 -19.64 25.46 6.03
C ALA A 102 -19.35 24.41 7.13
N SER A 103 -19.64 24.74 8.38
CA SER A 103 -19.66 23.90 9.59
C SER A 103 -21.07 23.39 9.88
N THR A 104 -22.05 23.65 9.00
CA THR A 104 -23.02 22.60 8.73
C THR A 104 -22.17 21.50 8.13
N THR A 105 -21.86 20.51 8.96
CA THR A 105 -21.26 19.24 8.60
C THR A 105 -21.67 18.99 7.16
N THR A 106 -20.72 19.06 6.24
CA THR A 106 -20.91 18.35 4.98
C THR A 106 -20.77 16.89 5.39
N SER A 107 -21.80 16.41 6.11
CA SER A 107 -22.27 15.07 5.97
C SER A 107 -22.43 14.97 4.47
N PHE A 108 -21.41 14.43 3.82
CA PHE A 108 -21.70 13.41 2.84
C PHE A 108 -22.74 12.56 3.54
N THR A 109 -24.01 12.79 3.22
CA THR A 109 -24.96 11.71 3.12
C THR A 109 -24.32 10.75 2.13
N VAL A 110 -23.39 9.94 2.64
CA VAL A 110 -23.37 8.53 2.32
C VAL A 110 -24.84 8.18 2.40
N SER A 111 -25.38 7.80 1.25
CA SER A 111 -26.69 7.19 1.19
C SER A 111 -26.63 6.00 2.14
N SER A 112 -26.95 6.26 3.41
CA SER A 112 -27.19 5.27 4.42
C SER A 112 -28.31 4.42 3.85
N ASN A 113 -28.02 3.13 3.67
CA ASN A 113 -28.92 2.10 3.13
C ASN A 113 -29.04 2.00 1.61
N GLU A 114 -27.96 1.74 0.89
CA GLU A 114 -28.02 0.49 0.13
C GLU A 114 -27.40 -0.59 1.01
N LYS A 115 -28.24 -1.46 1.57
CA LYS A 115 -27.81 -2.83 1.86
C LYS A 115 -27.20 -3.33 0.55
N HIS A 116 -25.87 -3.33 0.43
CA HIS A 116 -25.15 -3.99 -0.65
C HIS A 116 -25.55 -5.46 -0.59
N SER A 117 -26.65 -5.78 -1.27
CA SER A 117 -27.22 -7.11 -1.31
C SER A 117 -26.37 -7.86 -2.31
N VAL A 118 -25.43 -8.65 -1.79
CA VAL A 118 -24.61 -9.63 -2.53
C VAL A 118 -25.48 -10.47 -3.48
N GLU A 119 -26.75 -10.65 -3.13
CA GLU A 119 -27.80 -11.27 -3.94
C GLU A 119 -28.01 -10.65 -5.33
N LYS A 120 -27.47 -9.45 -5.62
CA LYS A 120 -27.48 -8.86 -6.96
C LYS A 120 -26.20 -9.14 -7.75
N ASP A 121 -25.12 -9.57 -7.11
CA ASP A 121 -23.87 -9.93 -7.78
C ASP A 121 -24.04 -11.25 -8.56
N ASN A 122 -23.67 -11.23 -9.83
CA ASN A 122 -23.78 -12.42 -10.69
C ASN A 122 -22.75 -13.48 -10.30
N GLY A 123 -21.56 -13.07 -9.85
CA GLY A 123 -20.51 -13.98 -9.38
C GLY A 123 -20.96 -14.78 -8.17
N TYR A 124 -21.56 -14.10 -7.18
CA TYR A 124 -22.11 -14.75 -5.99
C TYR A 124 -23.19 -15.79 -6.30
N LYS A 125 -24.13 -15.46 -7.21
CA LYS A 125 -25.16 -16.42 -7.64
C LYS A 125 -24.56 -17.65 -8.30
N GLN A 126 -23.59 -17.45 -9.20
CA GLN A 126 -22.90 -18.54 -9.87
C GLN A 126 -22.11 -19.41 -8.88
N PHE A 127 -21.46 -18.79 -7.91
CA PHE A 127 -20.73 -19.47 -6.85
C PHE A 127 -21.65 -20.35 -5.99
N LEU A 128 -22.82 -19.84 -5.56
CA LEU A 128 -23.77 -20.63 -4.78
C LEU A 128 -24.37 -21.80 -5.59
N ALA A 129 -24.56 -21.63 -6.90
CA ALA A 129 -25.06 -22.69 -7.77
C ALA A 129 -24.08 -23.89 -7.83
N THR A 130 -22.78 -23.64 -7.73
CA THR A 130 -21.74 -24.67 -7.71
C THR A 130 -21.35 -25.11 -6.29
N ASN A 131 -21.66 -24.32 -5.28
CA ASN A 131 -21.38 -24.58 -3.87
C ASN A 131 -22.66 -24.51 -3.01
N PRO A 132 -23.64 -25.41 -3.20
CA PRO A 132 -24.94 -25.33 -2.51
C PRO A 132 -24.85 -25.51 -1.00
N ASN A 133 -23.75 -26.09 -0.50
CA ASN A 133 -23.49 -26.28 0.93
C ASN A 133 -22.64 -25.15 1.55
N PHE A 134 -22.41 -24.05 0.83
CA PHE A 134 -21.67 -22.91 1.38
C PHE A 134 -22.49 -22.20 2.46
N ASP A 135 -21.95 -22.14 3.66
CA ASP A 135 -22.52 -21.40 4.79
C ASP A 135 -21.89 -20.00 4.85
N VAL A 136 -22.68 -19.00 4.46
CA VAL A 136 -22.29 -17.59 4.47
C VAL A 136 -22.00 -17.11 5.89
N SER A 137 -22.79 -17.53 6.88
CA SER A 137 -22.60 -17.12 8.27
C SER A 137 -21.31 -17.68 8.83
N GLU A 138 -20.99 -18.94 8.53
CA GLU A 138 -19.70 -19.54 8.91
C GLU A 138 -18.52 -18.78 8.29
N PHE A 139 -18.61 -18.42 7.00
CA PHE A 139 -17.57 -17.64 6.34
C PHE A 139 -17.38 -16.25 6.97
N LEU A 140 -18.46 -15.51 7.22
CA LEU A 140 -18.38 -14.18 7.84
C LEU A 140 -17.84 -14.24 9.28
N LEU A 141 -18.10 -15.32 10.02
CA LEU A 141 -17.46 -15.55 11.33
C LEU A 141 -15.94 -15.72 11.19
N LYS A 142 -15.46 -16.40 10.15
CA LYS A 142 -14.02 -16.50 9.86
C LYS A 142 -13.40 -15.17 9.50
N VAL A 143 -14.10 -14.34 8.71
CA VAL A 143 -13.64 -12.98 8.41
C VAL A 143 -13.53 -12.16 9.69
N ARG A 144 -14.57 -12.18 10.54
CA ARG A 144 -14.54 -11.51 11.85
C ARG A 144 -13.35 -11.96 12.69
N LYS A 145 -13.10 -13.27 12.76
CA LYS A 145 -11.95 -13.82 13.48
C LYS A 145 -10.63 -13.34 12.88
N ALA A 146 -10.47 -13.46 11.56
CA ALA A 146 -9.28 -12.99 10.85
C ALA A 146 -9.00 -11.52 11.14
N PHE A 147 -10.03 -10.67 11.11
CA PHE A 147 -9.91 -9.25 11.42
C PHE A 147 -9.34 -9.01 12.81
N ILE A 148 -9.95 -9.60 13.85
CA ILE A 148 -9.47 -9.43 15.23
C ILE A 148 -8.04 -9.96 15.41
N GLU A 149 -7.73 -11.13 14.84
CA GLU A 149 -6.41 -11.73 14.95
C GLU A 149 -5.33 -10.91 14.23
N VAL A 150 -5.65 -10.29 13.09
CA VAL A 150 -4.75 -9.37 12.36
C VAL A 150 -4.49 -8.11 13.19
N GLN A 151 -5.53 -7.46 13.72
CA GLN A 151 -5.36 -6.26 14.55
C GLN A 151 -4.57 -6.57 15.84
N THR A 152 -4.84 -7.72 16.46
CA THR A 152 -4.09 -8.18 17.63
C THR A 152 -2.63 -8.48 17.29
N SER A 153 -2.39 -9.17 16.17
CA SER A 153 -1.05 -9.49 15.66
C SER A 153 -0.25 -8.23 15.32
N TRP A 154 -0.91 -7.21 14.80
CA TRP A 154 -0.32 -5.89 14.54
C TRP A 154 0.12 -5.20 15.83
N SER A 155 -0.78 -5.11 16.81
CA SER A 155 -0.49 -4.46 18.08
C SER A 155 0.65 -5.17 18.85
N GLU A 156 0.70 -6.50 18.78
CA GLU A 156 1.74 -7.33 19.39
C GLU A 156 3.03 -7.44 18.53
N GLN A 157 3.03 -6.91 17.29
CA GLN A 157 4.09 -7.08 16.29
C GLN A 157 4.50 -8.55 16.07
N ASN A 158 3.52 -9.44 16.07
CA ASN A 158 3.68 -10.88 16.03
C ASN A 158 2.61 -11.54 15.16
N THR A 159 3.03 -12.25 14.10
CA THR A 159 2.13 -12.85 13.11
C THR A 159 1.60 -14.23 13.48
N ASN A 160 2.04 -14.84 14.59
CA ASN A 160 1.78 -16.26 14.91
C ASN A 160 0.30 -16.65 14.79
N ARG A 161 -0.62 -15.79 15.27
CA ARG A 161 -2.06 -16.07 15.31
C ARG A 161 -2.71 -16.04 13.93
N MET A 162 -2.21 -15.17 13.05
CA MET A 162 -2.73 -15.02 11.69
C MET A 162 -1.98 -15.84 10.63
N ARG A 163 -0.77 -16.31 10.92
CA ARG A 163 0.15 -16.86 9.91
C ARG A 163 -0.44 -18.00 9.07
N LYS A 164 -1.31 -18.82 9.66
CA LYS A 164 -1.97 -19.96 9.01
C LYS A 164 -3.02 -19.58 7.97
N PHE A 165 -3.59 -18.38 8.02
CA PHE A 165 -4.66 -17.96 7.13
C PHE A 165 -4.34 -16.68 6.35
N ILE A 166 -3.07 -16.28 6.27
CA ILE A 166 -2.60 -15.20 5.39
C ILE A 166 -1.60 -15.74 4.35
N THR A 167 -1.64 -15.20 3.14
CA THR A 167 -0.65 -15.51 2.08
C THR A 167 0.75 -15.00 2.46
N ASP A 168 1.78 -15.42 1.71
CA ASP A 168 3.13 -14.94 1.96
C ASP A 168 3.26 -13.44 1.58
N GLY A 169 2.53 -12.95 0.59
CA GLY A 169 2.45 -11.52 0.27
C GLY A 169 1.92 -10.68 1.42
N VAL A 170 0.76 -11.04 2.00
CA VAL A 170 0.20 -10.36 3.19
C VAL A 170 1.16 -10.44 4.38
N TYR A 171 1.74 -11.62 4.63
CA TYR A 171 2.74 -11.78 5.69
C TYR A 171 3.91 -10.81 5.52
N GLN A 172 4.44 -10.64 4.30
CA GLN A 172 5.60 -9.76 4.09
C GLN A 172 5.28 -8.27 4.26
N ARG A 173 4.05 -7.83 3.96
CA ARG A 173 3.61 -6.45 4.25
C ARG A 173 3.76 -6.15 5.75
N PHE A 174 3.20 -7.03 6.58
CA PHE A 174 3.31 -6.93 8.04
C PHE A 174 4.74 -7.07 8.54
N ASN A 175 5.46 -8.10 8.08
CA ASN A 175 6.83 -8.38 8.51
C ASN A 175 7.77 -7.20 8.23
N THR A 176 7.63 -6.55 7.06
CA THR A 176 8.43 -5.37 6.70
C THR A 176 8.15 -4.23 7.67
N GLN A 177 6.89 -3.89 7.89
CA GLN A 177 6.53 -2.81 8.81
C GLN A 177 6.94 -3.13 10.26
N PHE A 178 6.80 -4.37 10.73
CA PHE A 178 7.27 -4.77 12.07
C PHE A 178 8.79 -4.64 12.23
N LYS A 179 9.57 -4.93 11.18
CA LYS A 179 11.02 -4.67 11.19
C LYS A 179 11.29 -3.17 11.34
N MET A 180 10.54 -2.33 10.63
CA MET A 180 10.67 -0.87 10.73
C MET A 180 10.31 -0.37 12.13
N MET A 181 9.17 -0.81 12.68
CA MET A 181 8.75 -0.46 14.03
C MET A 181 9.80 -0.86 15.07
N LYS A 182 10.42 -2.03 14.93
CA LYS A 182 11.52 -2.47 15.82
C LYS A 182 12.76 -1.58 15.71
N LEU A 183 13.16 -1.19 14.50
CA LEU A 183 14.28 -0.26 14.28
C LEU A 183 14.01 1.11 14.90
N LEU A 184 12.76 1.58 14.80
CA LEU A 184 12.30 2.87 15.29
C LEU A 184 11.88 2.86 16.77
N GLN A 185 11.86 1.68 17.41
CA GLN A 185 11.32 1.46 18.76
C GLN A 185 9.89 2.00 18.89
N GLN A 186 9.05 1.61 17.93
CA GLN A 186 7.66 1.99 17.86
C GLN A 186 6.75 0.92 18.45
N THR A 187 5.66 1.38 19.05
CA THR A 187 4.54 0.56 19.50
C THR A 187 3.24 1.09 18.93
N ASN A 188 2.28 0.19 18.71
CA ASN A 188 0.94 0.57 18.31
C ASN A 188 -0.13 -0.21 19.08
N PRO A 189 -0.39 0.14 20.35
CA PRO A 189 -1.53 -0.38 21.09
C PRO A 189 -2.84 -0.06 20.35
N ILE A 190 -3.59 -1.09 19.99
CA ILE A 190 -4.95 -0.96 19.44
C ILE A 190 -5.95 -1.34 20.54
N SER A 191 -6.98 -0.52 20.74
CA SER A 191 -8.06 -0.81 21.69
C SER A 191 -9.44 -0.47 21.13
N ASN A 192 -10.49 -0.86 21.86
CA ASN A 192 -11.88 -0.52 21.53
C ASN A 192 -12.31 -0.90 20.10
N ILE A 193 -11.81 -2.05 19.62
CA ILE A 193 -12.17 -2.57 18.30
C ILE A 193 -13.67 -2.90 18.27
N ASN A 194 -14.40 -2.18 17.41
CA ASN A 194 -15.81 -2.38 17.13
C ASN A 194 -16.01 -2.68 15.64
N ILE A 195 -16.61 -3.83 15.34
CA ILE A 195 -16.96 -4.20 13.96
C ILE A 195 -18.45 -3.93 13.76
N ALA A 196 -18.76 -2.87 13.03
CA ALA A 196 -20.12 -2.45 12.73
C ALA A 196 -20.79 -3.38 11.72
N ASN A 197 -20.07 -3.76 10.65
CA ASN A 197 -20.62 -4.60 9.59
C ASN A 197 -19.54 -5.43 8.87
N ILE A 198 -19.94 -6.60 8.34
CA ILE A 198 -19.12 -7.42 7.43
C ILE A 198 -20.05 -7.95 6.34
N TRP A 199 -19.68 -7.77 5.07
CA TRP A 199 -20.47 -8.25 3.94
C TRP A 199 -19.57 -8.73 2.78
N ILE A 200 -20.05 -9.68 1.99
CA ILE A 200 -19.37 -10.07 0.74
C ILE A 200 -19.71 -9.00 -0.30
N ASP A 201 -18.71 -8.28 -0.82
CA ASP A 201 -18.90 -7.27 -1.86
C ASP A 201 -19.03 -7.90 -3.25
N LYS A 202 -18.14 -8.86 -3.56
CA LYS A 202 -18.03 -9.50 -4.87
C LYS A 202 -17.49 -10.92 -4.76
N VAL A 203 -17.90 -11.81 -5.66
CA VAL A 203 -17.25 -13.11 -5.85
C VAL A 203 -16.69 -13.24 -7.26
N GLU A 204 -15.42 -13.64 -7.35
CA GLU A 204 -14.69 -13.78 -8.60
C GLU A 204 -14.11 -15.19 -8.71
N GLN A 205 -13.81 -15.59 -9.95
CA GLN A 205 -13.11 -16.84 -10.23
C GLN A 205 -11.87 -16.52 -11.04
N ASP A 206 -10.73 -17.04 -10.58
CA ASP A 206 -9.45 -16.85 -11.25
C ASP A 206 -8.62 -18.13 -11.16
N GLY A 207 -8.15 -18.63 -12.30
CA GLY A 207 -7.47 -19.93 -12.38
C GLY A 207 -8.31 -21.04 -11.75
N LEU A 208 -7.78 -21.71 -10.70
CA LEU A 208 -8.45 -22.75 -9.92
C LEU A 208 -9.10 -22.24 -8.61
N TYR A 209 -9.12 -20.93 -8.39
CA TYR A 209 -9.49 -20.32 -7.10
C TYR A 209 -10.78 -19.51 -7.22
N ASP A 210 -11.61 -19.62 -6.19
CA ASP A 210 -12.67 -18.66 -5.91
C ASP A 210 -12.08 -17.55 -5.03
N ILE A 211 -12.48 -16.31 -5.31
CA ILE A 211 -12.05 -15.11 -4.60
C ILE A 211 -13.29 -14.42 -4.04
N MET A 212 -13.30 -14.17 -2.72
CA MET A 212 -14.34 -13.40 -2.05
C MET A 212 -13.77 -12.04 -1.63
N GLN A 213 -14.29 -10.98 -2.24
CA GLN A 213 -14.05 -9.61 -1.78
C GLN A 213 -15.02 -9.31 -0.65
N VAL A 214 -14.50 -8.92 0.51
CA VAL A 214 -15.30 -8.74 1.73
C VAL A 214 -15.10 -7.33 2.28
N GLY A 215 -16.17 -6.57 2.37
CA GLY A 215 -16.16 -5.28 3.05
C GLY A 215 -16.28 -5.45 4.56
N ILE A 216 -15.44 -4.72 5.31
CA ILE A 216 -15.43 -4.69 6.77
C ILE A 216 -15.54 -3.23 7.19
N GLU A 217 -16.62 -2.89 7.89
CA GLU A 217 -16.82 -1.57 8.50
C GLU A 217 -16.52 -1.67 9.99
N ALA A 218 -15.55 -0.90 10.47
CA ALA A 218 -15.05 -0.99 11.83
C ALA A 218 -14.60 0.37 12.37
N SER A 219 -14.44 0.44 13.69
CA SER A 219 -13.75 1.52 14.39
C SER A 219 -12.84 0.94 15.47
N MET A 220 -11.77 1.67 15.80
CA MET A 220 -10.86 1.33 16.89
C MET A 220 -10.06 2.57 17.30
N ASP A 221 -9.52 2.54 18.50
CA ASP A 221 -8.50 3.49 18.94
C ASP A 221 -7.14 2.99 18.44
N ASP A 222 -6.42 3.88 17.79
CA ASP A 222 -5.11 3.65 17.20
C ASP A 222 -4.14 4.67 17.78
N LYS A 223 -3.05 4.18 18.38
CA LYS A 223 -2.05 5.03 19.02
C LYS A 223 -0.66 4.56 18.66
N PHE A 224 0.01 5.26 17.76
CA PHE A 224 1.42 5.06 17.43
C PHE A 224 2.30 5.89 18.35
N GLU A 225 3.28 5.23 18.97
CA GLU A 225 4.28 5.87 19.83
C GLU A 225 5.68 5.47 19.38
N CYS A 226 6.60 6.42 19.28
CA CYS A 226 7.96 6.25 18.81
C CYS A 226 8.96 6.73 19.87
N ALA A 227 9.68 5.80 20.49
CA ALA A 227 10.63 6.14 21.56
C ALA A 227 11.87 6.92 21.06
N LEU A 228 12.17 6.87 19.75
CA LEU A 228 13.33 7.54 19.17
C LEU A 228 13.04 8.94 18.63
N ASN A 229 11.78 9.24 18.27
CA ASN A 229 11.35 10.56 17.84
C ASN A 229 9.82 10.70 17.97
N HIS A 230 9.37 11.48 18.96
CA HIS A 230 7.95 11.74 19.24
C HIS A 230 7.24 12.60 18.17
N GLU A 231 7.95 13.18 17.20
CA GLU A 231 7.31 13.78 16.02
C GLU A 231 6.61 12.73 15.14
N LEU A 232 6.89 11.44 15.37
CA LEU A 232 6.28 10.31 14.67
C LEU A 232 5.12 9.68 15.45
N ASP A 233 4.74 10.25 16.60
CA ASP A 233 3.60 9.79 17.38
C ASP A 233 2.31 10.20 16.67
N GLU A 234 1.33 9.29 16.61
CA GLU A 234 0.00 9.52 16.03
C GLU A 234 -1.03 8.93 17.00
N GLU A 235 -2.17 9.58 17.21
CA GLU A 235 -3.24 9.04 18.04
C GLU A 235 -4.60 9.43 17.45
N GLY A 236 -5.52 8.48 17.34
CA GLY A 236 -6.89 8.79 16.98
C GLY A 236 -7.83 7.59 17.02
N SER A 237 -9.12 7.90 17.06
CA SER A 237 -10.21 6.94 16.95
C SER A 237 -11.00 7.26 15.70
N MET A 238 -11.04 6.35 14.73
CA MET A 238 -11.73 6.59 13.46
C MET A 238 -12.57 5.39 13.04
N GLU A 239 -13.73 5.70 12.45
CA GLU A 239 -14.53 4.75 11.67
C GLU A 239 -13.91 4.60 10.29
N PHE A 240 -13.92 3.38 9.76
CA PHE A 240 -13.35 3.08 8.46
C PHE A 240 -13.97 1.86 7.79
N VAL A 241 -13.70 1.74 6.50
CA VAL A 241 -14.04 0.57 5.70
C VAL A 241 -12.80 0.05 4.99
N GLU A 242 -12.59 -1.25 5.09
CA GLU A 242 -11.57 -1.99 4.33
C GLU A 242 -12.22 -3.08 3.49
N PHE A 243 -11.57 -3.43 2.38
CA PHE A 243 -11.94 -4.54 1.52
C PHE A 243 -10.84 -5.60 1.57
N TRP A 244 -11.21 -6.80 1.99
CA TRP A 244 -10.31 -7.91 2.19
C TRP A 244 -10.62 -9.00 1.16
N SER A 245 -9.59 -9.46 0.43
CA SER A 245 -9.75 -10.57 -0.52
C SER A 245 -9.39 -11.89 0.14
N PHE A 246 -10.31 -12.86 0.08
CA PHE A 246 -10.07 -14.21 0.54
C PHE A 246 -10.07 -15.19 -0.64
N ILE A 247 -9.06 -16.06 -0.72
CA ILE A 247 -8.92 -17.07 -1.77
C ILE A 247 -9.14 -18.48 -1.25
N ARG A 248 -9.75 -19.33 -2.07
CA ARG A 248 -9.87 -20.78 -1.81
C ARG A 248 -9.86 -21.59 -3.10
N LYS A 249 -9.14 -22.72 -3.10
CA LYS A 249 -9.05 -23.61 -4.25
C LYS A 249 -10.36 -24.39 -4.42
N ARG A 250 -10.86 -24.45 -5.66
CA ARG A 250 -12.09 -25.16 -6.00
C ARG A 250 -11.95 -26.67 -5.96
N GLY A 251 -13.06 -27.36 -5.70
CA GLY A 251 -13.16 -28.82 -5.79
C GLY A 251 -12.47 -29.59 -4.67
N ILE A 252 -11.97 -28.90 -3.63
CA ILE A 252 -11.30 -29.53 -2.49
C ILE A 252 -12.15 -29.40 -1.22
N PRO A 253 -12.33 -30.49 -0.44
CA PRO A 253 -13.03 -30.44 0.84
C PRO A 253 -12.37 -29.47 1.82
N LYS A 254 -13.22 -28.71 2.54
CA LYS A 254 -12.78 -27.78 3.58
C LYS A 254 -12.12 -28.53 4.74
N LYS A 255 -11.00 -28.00 5.23
CA LYS A 255 -10.34 -28.42 6.47
C LYS A 255 -10.02 -27.17 7.29
N ASP A 256 -10.55 -27.13 8.50
CA ASP A 256 -10.44 -25.94 9.35
C ASP A 256 -8.99 -25.63 9.73
N ILE A 257 -8.59 -24.40 9.43
CA ILE A 257 -7.31 -23.79 9.83
C ILE A 257 -7.52 -22.61 10.77
N TYR A 258 -8.74 -22.19 11.08
CA TYR A 258 -9.03 -21.05 11.93
C TYR A 258 -9.09 -21.46 13.40
N ASP A 259 -9.82 -22.52 13.74
CA ASP A 259 -10.06 -22.92 15.14
C ASP A 259 -9.21 -24.11 15.60
N SER A 260 -8.59 -24.84 14.66
CA SER A 260 -7.65 -25.94 14.94
C SER A 260 -6.21 -25.47 15.20
N ASP A 261 -5.55 -26.11 16.15
CA ASP A 261 -4.10 -26.08 16.41
C ASP A 261 -3.35 -27.28 15.76
N LYS A 262 -4.08 -28.15 15.07
CA LYS A 262 -3.55 -29.32 14.37
C LYS A 262 -3.41 -29.07 12.88
N CYS A 263 -2.42 -29.72 12.29
CA CYS A 263 -2.20 -29.71 10.86
C CYS A 263 -3.40 -30.33 10.11
N PRO A 264 -4.04 -29.62 9.17
CA PRO A 264 -5.17 -30.14 8.39
C PRO A 264 -4.77 -31.30 7.46
N ASN A 265 -3.47 -31.49 7.19
CA ASN A 265 -3.00 -32.60 6.38
C ASN A 265 -2.76 -33.89 7.18
N CYS A 266 -2.03 -33.82 8.30
CA CYS A 266 -1.59 -35.01 9.04
C CYS A 266 -2.11 -35.13 10.49
N GLY A 267 -2.80 -34.11 11.01
CA GLY A 267 -3.32 -34.10 12.38
C GLY A 267 -2.30 -33.85 13.49
N ALA A 268 -1.00 -33.70 13.16
CA ALA A 268 0.03 -33.36 14.14
C ALA A 268 -0.15 -31.93 14.68
N PRO A 269 0.25 -31.64 15.93
CA PRO A 269 0.19 -30.28 16.47
C PRO A 269 1.06 -29.32 15.65
N LEU A 270 0.56 -28.13 15.39
CA LEU A 270 1.30 -27.06 14.72
C LEU A 270 2.20 -26.35 15.74
N PRO A 271 3.40 -25.88 15.34
CA PRO A 271 4.22 -25.06 16.21
C PRO A 271 3.54 -23.71 16.48
N GLU A 272 3.78 -23.14 17.66
CA GLU A 272 3.25 -21.82 18.05
C GLU A 272 3.72 -20.72 17.09
N ASN A 273 4.98 -20.78 16.65
CA ASN A 273 5.53 -19.89 15.64
C ASN A 273 5.82 -20.68 14.36
N MET A 274 5.03 -20.40 13.31
CA MET A 274 5.21 -20.99 11.98
C MET A 274 6.17 -20.19 11.09
N GLY A 275 6.56 -18.98 11.49
CA GLY A 275 7.55 -18.15 10.82
C GLY A 275 7.22 -17.79 9.37
N GLU A 276 8.26 -17.44 8.61
CA GLU A 276 8.13 -17.03 7.22
C GLU A 276 7.73 -18.18 6.29
N VAL A 277 8.26 -19.40 6.51
CA VAL A 277 7.83 -20.61 5.80
C VAL A 277 6.79 -21.35 6.63
N CYS A 278 5.50 -21.08 6.38
CA CYS A 278 4.39 -21.65 7.13
C CYS A 278 4.12 -23.12 6.77
N LYS A 279 4.94 -24.02 7.33
CA LYS A 279 4.85 -25.46 7.10
C LYS A 279 4.63 -26.27 8.38
N CYS A 280 3.99 -27.42 8.23
CA CYS A 280 3.96 -28.45 9.26
C CYS A 280 5.36 -29.07 9.44
N THR A 281 5.86 -29.10 10.67
CA THR A 281 7.15 -29.73 11.02
C THR A 281 7.16 -31.25 10.89
N HIS A 282 5.98 -31.88 10.82
CA HIS A 282 5.84 -33.34 10.73
C HIS A 282 5.67 -33.84 9.28
N CYS A 283 4.74 -33.24 8.52
CA CYS A 283 4.42 -33.69 7.16
C CYS A 283 4.86 -32.73 6.05
N ASN A 284 5.49 -31.60 6.39
CA ASN A 284 5.97 -30.59 5.45
C ASN A 284 4.88 -29.89 4.60
N ALA A 285 3.59 -30.13 4.87
CA ALA A 285 2.50 -29.41 4.20
C ALA A 285 2.55 -27.91 4.52
N MET A 286 2.38 -27.07 3.49
CA MET A 286 2.25 -25.62 3.67
C MET A 286 0.86 -25.29 4.20
N ILE A 287 0.79 -24.72 5.39
CA ILE A 287 -0.47 -24.55 6.13
C ILE A 287 -1.28 -23.36 5.61
N ASN A 288 -0.61 -22.29 5.19
CA ASN A 288 -1.23 -21.09 4.65
C ASN A 288 -1.71 -21.28 3.20
N SER A 289 -2.52 -22.31 2.98
CA SER A 289 -2.95 -22.75 1.66
C SER A 289 -4.45 -22.70 1.50
N GLY A 290 -4.89 -22.12 0.38
CA GLY A 290 -6.28 -22.16 -0.10
C GLY A 290 -6.78 -23.58 -0.40
N GLU A 291 -5.93 -24.60 -0.30
CA GLU A 291 -6.32 -26.02 -0.39
C GLU A 291 -7.03 -26.53 0.87
N PHE A 292 -6.92 -25.83 2.00
CA PHE A 292 -7.55 -26.24 3.26
C PHE A 292 -8.81 -25.42 3.55
N ASP A 293 -8.69 -24.10 3.63
CA ASP A 293 -9.80 -23.18 3.88
C ASP A 293 -9.55 -21.85 3.17
N TRP A 294 -10.39 -20.85 3.45
CA TRP A 294 -10.18 -19.49 2.96
C TRP A 294 -8.90 -18.88 3.53
N ILE A 295 -8.10 -18.23 2.68
CA ILE A 295 -6.86 -17.53 3.04
C ILE A 295 -6.99 -16.06 2.66
N LEU A 296 -6.66 -15.15 3.56
CA LEU A 296 -6.56 -13.72 3.29
C LEU A 296 -5.36 -13.44 2.38
N SER A 297 -5.62 -12.89 1.20
CA SER A 297 -4.61 -12.61 0.18
C SER A 297 -4.36 -11.12 -0.06
N GLU A 298 -5.28 -10.25 0.34
CA GLU A 298 -5.18 -8.81 0.12
C GLU A 298 -5.96 -8.04 1.19
N ILE A 299 -5.43 -6.90 1.62
CA ILE A 299 -6.14 -5.92 2.44
C ILE A 299 -6.01 -4.59 1.71
N THR A 300 -7.14 -3.98 1.35
CA THR A 300 -7.19 -2.74 0.58
C THR A 300 -8.07 -1.72 1.29
N GLN A 301 -7.61 -0.48 1.36
CA GLN A 301 -8.42 0.63 1.88
C GLN A 301 -9.57 0.96 0.91
N LYS A 302 -10.68 1.48 1.42
CA LYS A 302 -11.85 1.85 0.60
C LYS A 302 -11.50 2.74 -0.60
N ASP A 303 -10.64 3.74 -0.39
CA ASP A 303 -10.25 4.68 -1.45
C ASP A 303 -9.44 4.00 -2.55
N ASP A 304 -8.55 3.08 -2.18
CA ASP A 304 -7.75 2.29 -3.11
C ASP A 304 -8.62 1.27 -3.86
N TYR A 305 -9.61 0.65 -3.19
CA TYR A 305 -10.49 -0.36 -3.76
C TYR A 305 -11.37 0.19 -4.90
N TYR A 306 -11.86 1.42 -4.76
CA TYR A 306 -12.67 2.10 -5.77
C TYR A 306 -11.87 3.08 -6.65
N SER A 307 -10.55 3.12 -6.51
CA SER A 307 -9.70 4.03 -7.26
C SER A 307 -9.68 3.68 -8.77
N ASN A 308 -9.88 4.70 -9.59
CA ASN A 308 -9.66 4.66 -11.05
C ASN A 308 -8.35 5.39 -11.38
N ASP A 309 -7.25 4.97 -10.76
CA ASP A 309 -5.95 5.57 -11.02
C ASP A 309 -5.46 5.20 -12.44
N VAL A 310 -4.90 6.18 -13.15
CA VAL A 310 -4.41 6.00 -14.52
C VAL A 310 -3.13 5.15 -14.55
N PHE A 311 -2.39 5.11 -13.44
CA PHE A 311 -1.11 4.39 -13.38
C PHE A 311 -1.30 2.86 -13.42
N SER A 312 -2.39 2.38 -12.85
CA SER A 312 -2.78 0.95 -12.82
C SER A 312 -3.71 0.57 -13.98
N GLU A 313 -3.80 1.39 -15.03
CA GLU A 313 -4.63 1.08 -16.21
C GLU A 313 -4.10 -0.16 -16.93
N LYS A 314 -4.99 -1.14 -17.13
CA LYS A 314 -4.66 -2.42 -17.77
C LYS A 314 -4.54 -2.24 -19.29
N SER A 315 -3.57 -2.90 -19.90
CA SER A 315 -3.45 -2.93 -21.36
C SER A 315 -4.71 -3.52 -21.99
N GLY A 316 -5.17 -2.92 -23.10
CA GLY A 316 -6.46 -3.28 -23.71
C GLY A 316 -6.56 -4.73 -24.21
N ASN A 317 -5.44 -5.44 -24.34
CA ASN A 317 -5.36 -6.83 -24.76
C ASN A 317 -4.88 -7.78 -23.65
N LEU A 318 -4.81 -7.32 -22.39
CA LEU A 318 -4.26 -8.08 -21.27
C LEU A 318 -4.94 -9.44 -21.10
N ASP A 319 -6.28 -9.47 -21.09
CA ASP A 319 -7.04 -10.71 -20.87
C ASP A 319 -6.71 -11.76 -21.93
N THR A 320 -6.60 -11.36 -23.20
CA THR A 320 -6.21 -12.26 -24.29
C THR A 320 -4.79 -12.78 -24.10
N GLN A 321 -3.84 -11.90 -23.77
CA GLN A 321 -2.45 -12.29 -23.57
C GLN A 321 -2.29 -13.24 -22.38
N ILE A 322 -3.04 -13.01 -21.30
CA ILE A 322 -3.06 -13.89 -20.14
C ILE A 322 -3.68 -15.23 -20.52
N ASN A 323 -4.83 -15.26 -21.18
CA ASN A 323 -5.46 -16.52 -21.62
C ASN A 323 -4.50 -17.37 -22.49
N ASP A 324 -3.78 -16.74 -23.41
CA ASP A 324 -2.77 -17.41 -24.24
C ASP A 324 -1.64 -18.01 -23.38
N MET A 325 -1.17 -17.30 -22.34
CA MET A 325 -0.16 -17.80 -21.41
C MET A 325 -0.71 -18.90 -20.49
N VAL A 326 -1.89 -18.73 -19.89
CA VAL A 326 -2.50 -19.66 -18.93
C VAL A 326 -2.78 -21.02 -19.55
N SER A 327 -3.11 -21.08 -20.84
CA SER A 327 -3.35 -22.35 -21.53
C SER A 327 -2.19 -23.36 -21.38
N VAL A 328 -0.97 -22.88 -21.15
CA VAL A 328 0.24 -23.67 -20.94
C VAL A 328 0.51 -23.94 -19.45
N TYR A 329 0.08 -23.04 -18.57
CA TYR A 329 0.31 -23.09 -17.12
C TYR A 329 -0.99 -23.44 -16.39
N GLY A 330 -1.26 -24.73 -16.18
CA GLY A 330 -2.48 -25.20 -15.52
C GLY A 330 -2.68 -24.75 -14.06
N ASP A 331 -1.70 -24.05 -13.49
CA ASP A 331 -1.67 -23.50 -12.13
C ASP A 331 -1.74 -21.96 -12.06
N PHE A 332 -1.87 -21.27 -13.19
CA PHE A 332 -1.86 -19.80 -13.21
C PHE A 332 -3.16 -19.20 -12.65
N SER A 333 -3.01 -18.17 -11.82
CA SER A 333 -4.06 -17.24 -11.40
C SER A 333 -3.41 -15.86 -11.23
N VAL A 334 -4.09 -14.83 -11.74
CA VAL A 334 -3.69 -13.42 -11.60
C VAL A 334 -3.51 -13.06 -10.13
N GLN A 335 -4.47 -13.39 -9.27
CA GLN A 335 -4.41 -13.12 -7.83
C GLN A 335 -3.18 -13.76 -7.17
N LEU A 336 -2.79 -14.97 -7.58
CA LEU A 336 -1.62 -15.62 -7.02
C LEU A 336 -0.30 -14.99 -7.47
N VAL A 337 -0.21 -14.54 -8.73
CA VAL A 337 0.99 -13.85 -9.21
C VAL A 337 1.06 -12.41 -8.68
N GLU A 338 -0.06 -11.75 -8.41
CA GLU A 338 -0.11 -10.46 -7.71
C GLU A 338 0.35 -10.58 -6.24
N ASP A 339 -0.02 -11.67 -5.54
CA ASP A 339 0.52 -11.94 -4.20
C ASP A 339 2.04 -12.21 -4.24
N LYS A 340 2.51 -12.96 -5.25
CA LYS A 340 3.94 -13.19 -5.46
C LYS A 340 4.69 -11.91 -5.76
N ALA A 341 4.13 -11.04 -6.62
CA ALA A 341 4.65 -9.73 -6.93
C ALA A 341 4.72 -8.85 -5.67
N SER A 342 3.67 -8.87 -4.84
CA SER A 342 3.62 -8.19 -3.55
C SER A 342 4.74 -8.67 -2.62
N ASN A 343 4.89 -9.99 -2.45
CA ASN A 343 5.95 -10.58 -1.63
C ASN A 343 7.34 -10.16 -2.12
N ALA A 344 7.61 -10.33 -3.42
CA ALA A 344 8.90 -9.97 -4.01
C ALA A 344 9.22 -8.48 -3.84
N TYR A 345 8.25 -7.60 -4.07
CA TYR A 345 8.41 -6.16 -3.86
C TYR A 345 8.73 -5.84 -2.40
N MET A 346 7.97 -6.37 -1.44
CA MET A 346 8.23 -6.14 -0.02
C MET A 346 9.59 -6.68 0.45
N GLN A 347 10.09 -7.76 -0.17
CA GLN A 347 11.44 -8.28 0.09
C GLN A 347 12.53 -7.33 -0.44
N ILE A 348 12.30 -6.69 -1.60
CA ILE A 348 13.18 -5.62 -2.12
C ILE A 348 13.18 -4.42 -1.16
N MET A 349 12.01 -3.97 -0.73
CA MET A 349 11.89 -2.83 0.20
C MET A 349 12.51 -3.14 1.57
N THR A 350 12.34 -4.37 2.07
CA THR A 350 13.01 -4.85 3.28
C THR A 350 14.52 -4.87 3.10
N ALA A 351 15.03 -5.37 1.97
CA ALA A 351 16.46 -5.41 1.68
C ALA A 351 17.09 -4.01 1.69
N GLN A 352 16.38 -3.02 1.13
CA GLN A 352 16.79 -1.61 1.17
C GLN A 352 16.87 -1.07 2.59
N ALA A 353 15.80 -1.23 3.37
CA ALA A 353 15.72 -0.64 4.72
C ALA A 353 16.60 -1.36 5.74
N MET A 354 16.86 -2.65 5.56
CA MET A 354 17.76 -3.43 6.43
C MET A 354 19.22 -3.35 6.00
N HIS A 355 19.51 -2.70 4.86
CA HIS A 355 20.85 -2.66 4.25
C HIS A 355 21.43 -4.05 3.99
N ASP A 356 20.56 -5.03 3.71
CA ASP A 356 20.92 -6.42 3.48
C ASP A 356 20.31 -6.89 2.15
N PRO A 357 21.07 -6.79 1.04
CA PRO A 357 20.57 -7.20 -0.26
C PRO A 357 20.26 -8.69 -0.35
N LEU A 358 20.82 -9.54 0.53
CA LEU A 358 20.59 -10.99 0.47
C LEU A 358 19.11 -11.35 0.69
N ILE A 359 18.36 -10.50 1.39
CA ILE A 359 16.92 -10.66 1.64
C ILE A 359 16.13 -10.79 0.32
N MET A 360 16.42 -9.96 -0.68
CA MET A 360 15.71 -9.99 -1.97
C MET A 360 16.24 -11.06 -2.93
N ARG A 361 17.41 -11.65 -2.65
CA ARG A 361 18.20 -12.40 -3.64
C ARG A 361 17.45 -13.54 -4.31
N ARG A 362 16.57 -14.24 -3.57
CA ARG A 362 15.75 -15.35 -4.10
C ARG A 362 14.67 -14.88 -5.09
N PHE A 363 14.24 -13.63 -5.00
CA PHE A 363 13.07 -13.10 -5.72
C PHE A 363 13.45 -12.34 -7.00
N VAL A 364 14.71 -11.91 -7.12
CA VAL A 364 15.21 -11.09 -8.23
C VAL A 364 16.17 -11.87 -9.13
N SER A 365 16.27 -11.44 -10.39
CA SER A 365 17.26 -11.95 -11.33
C SER A 365 18.68 -11.54 -10.92
N ASP A 366 19.68 -12.22 -11.47
CA ASP A 366 21.09 -11.93 -11.16
C ASP A 366 21.47 -10.51 -11.63
N GLU A 367 20.95 -10.08 -12.77
CA GLU A 367 21.17 -8.74 -13.33
C GLU A 367 20.54 -7.66 -12.44
N LEU A 368 19.28 -7.84 -12.03
CA LEU A 368 18.61 -6.87 -11.15
C LEU A 368 19.28 -6.82 -9.77
N PHE A 369 19.71 -7.96 -9.23
CA PHE A 369 20.46 -8.01 -7.99
C PHE A 369 21.74 -7.18 -8.06
N GLN A 370 22.54 -7.34 -9.13
CA GLN A 370 23.77 -6.58 -9.34
C GLN A 370 23.52 -5.07 -9.47
N GLN A 371 22.35 -4.66 -9.98
CA GLN A 371 21.96 -3.25 -10.08
C GLN A 371 21.53 -2.64 -8.74
N LEU A 372 20.79 -3.39 -7.92
CA LEU A 372 20.18 -2.90 -6.69
C LEU A 372 21.08 -3.05 -5.46
N ALA A 373 21.81 -4.17 -5.33
CA ALA A 373 22.58 -4.48 -4.12
C ALA A 373 23.57 -3.37 -3.71
N PRO A 374 24.38 -2.78 -4.63
CA PRO A 374 25.32 -1.72 -4.25
C PRO A 374 24.65 -0.42 -3.78
N LYS A 375 23.38 -0.19 -4.16
CA LYS A 375 22.59 0.97 -3.72
C LYS A 375 22.08 0.75 -2.28
N PHE A 376 21.61 -0.46 -1.98
CA PHE A 376 21.00 -0.79 -0.69
C PHE A 376 22.03 -0.87 0.44
N GLU A 377 23.22 -1.41 0.15
CA GLU A 377 24.34 -1.43 1.12
C GLU A 377 24.81 -0.04 1.56
N LYS A 378 24.55 1.00 0.74
CA LYS A 378 24.94 2.39 1.00
C LYS A 378 23.79 3.26 1.52
N SER A 379 22.56 2.73 1.51
CA SER A 379 21.39 3.46 1.98
C SER A 379 21.51 3.72 3.48
N GLN A 380 20.91 4.80 3.96
CA GLN A 380 20.65 5.05 5.38
C GLN A 380 19.15 5.29 5.63
N GLU A 381 18.35 5.18 4.57
CA GLU A 381 16.92 5.42 4.57
C GLU A 381 16.20 4.15 5.02
N ILE A 382 15.33 4.32 6.01
CA ILE A 382 14.32 3.34 6.43
C ILE A 382 12.94 4.00 6.35
N PHE A 383 11.89 3.28 6.73
CA PHE A 383 10.52 3.75 6.59
C PHE A 383 9.83 3.89 7.95
N ASN A 384 9.29 5.08 8.26
CA ASN A 384 8.30 5.22 9.34
C ASN A 384 7.00 4.50 8.97
N ARG A 385 6.59 4.67 7.71
CA ARG A 385 5.41 4.04 7.12
C ARG A 385 5.81 3.42 5.78
N ILE A 386 5.38 2.18 5.56
CA ILE A 386 5.47 1.52 4.26
C ILE A 386 4.24 0.62 4.09
N PHE A 387 3.27 1.12 3.33
CA PHE A 387 2.03 0.42 3.02
C PHE A 387 1.97 0.11 1.55
N LEU A 388 1.89 -1.16 1.21
CA LEU A 388 1.65 -1.60 -0.15
C LEU A 388 0.14 -1.53 -0.43
N ASN A 389 -0.30 -0.45 -1.06
CA ASN A 389 -1.71 -0.15 -1.30
C ASN A 389 -2.32 -1.05 -2.37
N LYS A 390 -1.59 -1.21 -3.48
CA LYS A 390 -2.10 -1.86 -4.68
C LYS A 390 -0.98 -2.49 -5.47
N VAL A 391 -1.20 -3.75 -5.89
CA VAL A 391 -0.37 -4.46 -6.86
C VAL A 391 -1.29 -4.94 -7.96
N THR A 392 -1.18 -4.33 -9.14
CA THR A 392 -2.08 -4.62 -10.26
C THR A 392 -1.28 -5.14 -11.44
N LEU A 393 -1.68 -6.30 -11.98
CA LEU A 393 -1.20 -6.74 -13.28
C LEU A 393 -1.76 -5.81 -14.37
N ILE A 394 -0.88 -5.01 -14.99
CA ILE A 394 -1.25 -4.01 -16.00
C ILE A 394 -0.88 -4.43 -17.43
N GLY A 395 0.01 -5.40 -17.60
CA GLY A 395 0.48 -5.80 -18.92
C GLY A 395 1.08 -7.21 -18.93
N ALA A 396 1.02 -7.85 -20.10
CA ALA A 396 1.68 -9.11 -20.35
C ALA A 396 2.33 -9.07 -21.75
N GLN A 397 3.49 -9.70 -21.90
CA GLN A 397 4.15 -9.79 -23.20
C GLN A 397 5.02 -11.06 -23.30
N LYS A 398 5.27 -11.49 -24.54
CA LYS A 398 6.19 -12.59 -24.85
C LYS A 398 7.33 -12.07 -25.70
N LYS A 399 8.56 -12.17 -25.19
CA LYS A 399 9.77 -11.68 -25.87
C LYS A 399 10.90 -12.69 -25.68
N GLU A 400 11.61 -13.01 -26.76
CA GLU A 400 12.83 -13.86 -26.71
C GLU A 400 12.64 -15.18 -25.92
N ASN A 401 11.52 -15.87 -26.16
CA ASN A 401 11.15 -17.11 -25.45
C ASN A 401 10.93 -16.95 -23.92
N LYS A 402 10.68 -15.73 -23.46
CA LYS A 402 10.24 -15.41 -22.10
C LYS A 402 8.81 -14.87 -22.12
N ASN A 403 8.02 -15.27 -21.14
CA ASN A 403 6.79 -14.59 -20.77
C ASN A 403 7.13 -13.56 -19.69
N ILE A 404 6.57 -12.36 -19.84
CA ILE A 404 6.84 -11.21 -18.97
C ILE A 404 5.48 -10.65 -18.53
N LEU A 405 5.31 -10.52 -17.23
CA LEU A 405 4.17 -9.87 -16.60
C LEU A 405 4.62 -8.54 -16.00
N ILE A 406 3.82 -7.50 -16.20
CA ILE A 406 4.14 -6.13 -15.85
C ILE A 406 3.13 -5.69 -14.78
N PHE A 407 3.61 -5.34 -13.60
CA PHE A 407 2.79 -4.97 -12.45
C PHE A 407 3.01 -3.51 -12.08
N ALA A 408 1.91 -2.75 -11.97
CA ALA A 408 1.91 -1.46 -11.32
C ALA A 408 1.87 -1.65 -9.80
N ILE A 409 2.74 -0.93 -9.10
CA ILE A 409 2.86 -0.92 -7.65
C ILE A 409 2.58 0.49 -7.15
N ILE A 410 1.59 0.60 -6.27
CA ILE A 410 1.31 1.83 -5.52
C ILE A 410 1.62 1.56 -4.06
N CYS A 411 2.52 2.38 -3.49
CA CYS A 411 2.97 2.23 -2.12
C CYS A 411 3.01 3.59 -1.40
N SER A 412 2.34 3.70 -0.27
CA SER A 412 2.42 4.84 0.63
C SER A 412 3.64 4.68 1.53
N ILE A 413 4.58 5.62 1.45
CA ILE A 413 5.82 5.61 2.22
C ILE A 413 6.04 6.91 2.98
N GLN A 414 6.72 6.82 4.12
CA GLN A 414 7.32 7.98 4.77
C GLN A 414 8.72 7.62 5.21
N ARG A 415 9.73 8.24 4.60
CA ARG A 415 11.12 7.89 4.84
C ARG A 415 11.69 8.65 6.03
N VAL A 416 12.59 7.98 6.73
CA VAL A 416 13.38 8.55 7.82
C VAL A 416 14.83 8.09 7.68
N LEU A 417 15.76 8.94 8.10
CA LEU A 417 17.18 8.60 8.21
C LEU A 417 17.47 8.09 9.61
N MET A 418 18.21 6.99 9.68
CA MET A 418 18.63 6.39 10.95
C MET A 418 20.14 6.49 11.09
N THR A 419 20.62 7.35 12.01
CA THR A 419 22.05 7.47 12.33
C THR A 419 22.27 7.39 13.83
N ASN A 420 23.08 6.43 14.31
CA ASN A 420 23.44 6.29 15.74
C ASN A 420 22.24 6.35 16.71
N LYS A 421 21.12 5.68 16.37
CA LYS A 421 19.85 5.70 17.13
C LYS A 421 19.12 7.06 17.17
N ARG A 422 19.50 8.02 16.33
CA ARG A 422 18.73 9.24 16.08
C ARG A 422 17.96 9.12 14.77
N VAL A 423 16.65 9.32 14.85
CA VAL A 423 15.73 9.29 13.71
C VAL A 423 15.48 10.71 13.23
N GLU A 424 15.66 10.95 11.93
CA GLU A 424 15.35 12.24 11.29
C GLU A 424 14.35 12.03 10.15
N LEU A 425 13.25 12.79 10.15
CA LEU A 425 12.25 12.76 9.08
C LEU A 425 12.84 13.27 7.76
N VAL A 426 12.71 12.45 6.70
CA VAL A 426 13.03 12.86 5.32
C VAL A 426 11.77 13.44 4.68
N ASP A 427 10.68 12.67 4.74
CA ASP A 427 9.39 13.06 4.18
C ASP A 427 8.49 13.57 5.31
N ARG A 428 8.05 14.83 5.24
CA ARG A 428 7.17 15.43 6.25
C ARG A 428 5.78 14.81 6.29
N GLU A 429 5.33 14.33 5.14
CA GLU A 429 4.03 13.70 4.94
C GLU A 429 4.24 12.32 4.32
N ILE A 430 3.21 11.48 4.40
CA ILE A 430 3.21 10.20 3.69
C ILE A 430 3.12 10.49 2.18
N MET A 431 4.07 9.96 1.42
CA MET A 431 4.18 10.13 -0.01
C MET A 431 3.69 8.88 -0.74
N THR A 432 3.06 9.05 -1.90
CA THR A 432 2.75 7.95 -2.80
C THR A 432 3.92 7.66 -3.72
N LEU A 433 4.42 6.43 -3.70
CA LEU A 433 5.40 5.87 -4.61
C LEU A 433 4.69 5.03 -5.67
N GLU A 434 4.98 5.33 -6.94
CA GLU A 434 4.45 4.63 -8.12
C GLU A 434 5.61 3.98 -8.88
N GLU A 435 5.65 2.65 -8.85
CA GLU A 435 6.69 1.84 -9.46
C GLU A 435 6.10 0.72 -10.31
N VAL A 436 6.93 0.16 -11.18
CA VAL A 436 6.57 -0.98 -12.02
C VAL A 436 7.61 -2.07 -11.84
N ILE A 437 7.14 -3.30 -11.58
CA ILE A 437 7.99 -4.49 -11.58
C ILE A 437 7.63 -5.43 -12.72
N PHE A 438 8.66 -6.09 -13.25
CA PHE A 438 8.52 -7.07 -14.31
C PHE A 438 8.83 -8.44 -13.74
N LEU A 439 7.87 -9.36 -13.79
CA LEU A 439 8.11 -10.77 -13.46
C LEU A 439 8.29 -11.55 -14.77
N THR A 440 9.40 -12.26 -14.87
CA THR A 440 9.77 -13.02 -16.06
C THR A 440 9.79 -14.52 -15.76
N ARG A 441 9.33 -15.32 -16.72
CA ARG A 441 9.39 -16.79 -16.73
C ARG A 441 9.68 -17.31 -18.13
N ASP A 442 10.37 -18.45 -18.24
CA ASP A 442 10.57 -19.13 -19.52
C ASP A 442 9.24 -19.51 -20.16
N ALA A 443 9.05 -19.17 -21.43
CA ALA A 443 7.78 -19.39 -22.12
C ALA A 443 7.47 -20.88 -22.38
N GLN A 444 8.48 -21.75 -22.26
CA GLN A 444 8.36 -23.20 -22.36
C GLN A 444 8.44 -23.89 -20.98
N ALA A 445 8.47 -23.11 -19.89
CA ALA A 445 8.38 -23.69 -18.55
C ALA A 445 7.07 -24.48 -18.44
N GLY A 446 7.11 -25.70 -17.89
CA GLY A 446 5.89 -26.45 -17.57
C GLY A 446 5.16 -25.83 -16.37
N ALA A 447 3.98 -26.36 -16.04
CA ALA A 447 3.26 -26.02 -14.81
C ALA A 447 4.15 -26.26 -13.57
N GLY A 448 4.06 -25.34 -12.59
CA GLY A 448 4.76 -25.50 -11.33
C GLY A 448 4.18 -26.68 -10.53
N LYS A 449 5.00 -27.32 -9.70
CA LYS A 449 4.53 -28.36 -8.77
C LYS A 449 4.16 -27.84 -7.38
N GLY A 450 4.40 -26.55 -7.12
CA GLY A 450 4.07 -25.87 -5.87
C GLY A 450 3.17 -24.67 -6.12
N SER A 451 2.57 -24.14 -5.06
CA SER A 451 1.78 -22.91 -5.18
C SER A 451 2.68 -21.70 -5.47
N ILE A 452 2.22 -20.82 -6.37
CA ILE A 452 2.95 -19.63 -6.84
C ILE A 452 3.24 -18.63 -5.71
N TYR A 453 2.30 -18.51 -4.76
CA TYR A 453 2.37 -17.53 -3.66
C TYR A 453 2.97 -18.10 -2.38
N GLN A 454 3.21 -19.40 -2.30
CA GLN A 454 3.78 -20.04 -1.12
C GLN A 454 5.28 -20.27 -1.32
N HIS A 455 6.03 -20.33 -0.23
CA HIS A 455 7.45 -20.73 -0.24
C HIS A 455 7.65 -22.22 -0.54
N ASN A 456 7.24 -22.67 -1.73
CA ASN A 456 7.52 -23.98 -2.30
C ASN A 456 8.59 -23.89 -3.40
N CYS A 457 9.30 -24.98 -3.61
CA CYS A 457 10.11 -25.15 -4.80
C CYS A 457 9.19 -25.38 -6.01
N PRO A 458 9.28 -24.57 -7.07
CA PRO A 458 8.41 -24.71 -8.23
C PRO A 458 8.67 -26.02 -9.02
N SER A 459 9.86 -26.61 -8.90
CA SER A 459 10.26 -27.81 -9.64
C SER A 459 9.83 -29.13 -8.99
N CYS A 460 9.89 -29.21 -7.65
CA CYS A 460 9.53 -30.44 -6.90
C CYS A 460 8.31 -30.31 -5.98
N GLY A 461 7.82 -29.10 -5.72
CA GLY A 461 6.71 -28.83 -4.79
C GLY A 461 7.12 -28.82 -3.32
N GLY A 462 8.32 -29.29 -2.97
CA GLY A 462 8.81 -29.32 -1.58
C GLY A 462 8.90 -27.93 -0.97
N PRO A 463 8.58 -27.74 0.32
CA PRO A 463 8.67 -26.44 0.96
C PRO A 463 10.13 -25.98 1.00
N VAL A 464 10.36 -24.68 0.84
CA VAL A 464 11.69 -24.11 1.02
C VAL A 464 12.09 -24.23 2.50
N LYS A 465 13.38 -24.41 2.80
CA LYS A 465 13.82 -24.53 4.19
C LYS A 465 13.93 -23.16 4.86
N ASP A 466 14.51 -22.21 4.13
CA ASP A 466 14.73 -20.82 4.55
C ASP A 466 14.59 -19.90 3.32
N THR A 467 14.01 -18.71 3.49
CA THR A 467 13.72 -17.82 2.37
C THR A 467 14.94 -17.18 1.71
N LEU A 468 16.11 -17.27 2.34
CA LEU A 468 17.40 -16.86 1.80
C LEU A 468 18.08 -17.98 0.98
N GLU A 469 17.57 -19.22 1.01
CA GLU A 469 18.13 -20.30 0.20
C GLU A 469 17.92 -20.05 -1.30
N LEU A 470 18.99 -20.15 -2.09
CA LEU A 470 18.92 -20.08 -3.55
C LEU A 470 18.75 -21.44 -4.22
N LYS A 471 18.97 -22.54 -3.49
CA LYS A 471 18.79 -23.89 -4.01
C LYS A 471 17.80 -24.64 -3.14
N CYS A 472 16.90 -25.37 -3.77
CA CYS A 472 15.98 -26.22 -3.06
C CYS A 472 16.75 -27.32 -2.30
N SER A 473 16.56 -27.38 -0.99
CA SER A 473 17.12 -28.43 -0.12
C SER A 473 16.68 -29.86 -0.50
N PHE A 474 15.61 -30.03 -1.30
CA PHE A 474 15.06 -31.34 -1.69
C PHE A 474 15.56 -31.81 -3.06
N CYS A 475 15.51 -30.96 -4.09
CA CYS A 475 15.84 -31.35 -5.47
C CYS A 475 17.04 -30.61 -6.06
N GLY A 476 17.66 -29.68 -5.32
CA GLY A 476 18.83 -28.91 -5.76
C GLY A 476 18.55 -27.82 -6.80
N THR A 477 17.32 -27.71 -7.30
CA THR A 477 16.94 -26.70 -8.29
C THR A 477 17.16 -25.28 -7.76
N LEU A 478 17.67 -24.40 -8.62
CA LEU A 478 17.81 -22.99 -8.34
C LEU A 478 16.42 -22.34 -8.18
N LEU A 479 16.19 -21.68 -7.05
CA LEU A 479 14.89 -21.11 -6.67
C LEU A 479 14.64 -19.74 -7.30
N ASN A 480 15.68 -18.96 -7.59
CA ASN A 480 15.58 -17.67 -8.29
C ASN A 480 15.70 -17.82 -9.82
N SER A 481 15.09 -18.87 -10.39
CA SER A 481 15.25 -19.21 -11.81
C SER A 481 13.95 -19.08 -12.60
N THR A 482 14.04 -18.34 -13.71
CA THR A 482 12.93 -18.20 -14.68
C THR A 482 12.51 -19.53 -15.34
N ALA A 483 13.32 -20.59 -15.22
CA ALA A 483 13.02 -21.89 -15.81
C ALA A 483 11.79 -22.57 -15.20
N ASN A 484 11.48 -22.27 -13.94
CA ASN A 484 10.36 -22.88 -13.23
C ASN A 484 9.54 -21.87 -12.43
N ASP A 485 10.05 -20.66 -12.18
CA ASP A 485 9.34 -19.64 -11.40
C ASP A 485 9.22 -18.30 -12.13
N TRP A 486 8.36 -17.44 -11.60
CA TRP A 486 8.32 -16.02 -11.92
C TRP A 486 9.35 -15.26 -11.08
N VAL A 487 10.29 -14.59 -11.74
CA VAL A 487 11.40 -13.87 -11.09
C VAL A 487 11.34 -12.40 -11.46
N VAL A 488 11.53 -11.50 -10.50
CA VAL A 488 11.57 -10.06 -10.77
C VAL A 488 12.83 -9.73 -11.57
N SER A 489 12.65 -9.30 -12.81
CA SER A 489 13.73 -8.99 -13.75
C SER A 489 13.97 -7.49 -13.93
N ALA A 490 13.00 -6.65 -13.56
CA ALA A 490 13.16 -5.20 -13.57
C ALA A 490 12.29 -4.54 -12.48
N LEU A 491 12.77 -3.40 -11.98
CA LEU A 491 12.07 -2.46 -11.13
C LEU A 491 12.32 -1.06 -11.69
N MET A 492 11.27 -0.31 -11.96
CA MET A 492 11.33 1.02 -12.58
C MET A 492 10.40 1.98 -11.84
N ASN A 493 10.82 3.23 -11.64
CA ASN A 493 9.87 4.27 -11.25
C ASN A 493 8.98 4.70 -12.44
N ARG A 494 7.92 5.45 -12.15
CA ARG A 494 6.99 5.97 -13.18
C ARG A 494 7.67 6.65 -14.38
N SER A 495 8.71 7.45 -14.15
CA SER A 495 9.40 8.16 -15.24
C SER A 495 10.22 7.22 -16.12
N GLU A 496 10.89 6.24 -15.51
CA GLU A 496 11.64 5.21 -16.22
C GLU A 496 10.71 4.31 -17.04
N PHE A 497 9.56 3.93 -16.48
CA PHE A 497 8.57 3.13 -17.18
C PHE A 497 7.93 3.86 -18.37
N ALA A 498 7.64 5.16 -18.23
CA ALA A 498 7.15 5.98 -19.35
C ALA A 498 8.15 5.97 -20.52
N LYS A 499 9.44 6.18 -20.23
CA LYS A 499 10.50 6.10 -21.26
C LYS A 499 10.64 4.71 -21.87
N TYR A 500 10.47 3.66 -21.06
CA TYR A 500 10.46 2.29 -21.56
C TYR A 500 9.30 2.07 -22.55
N ASN A 501 8.10 2.53 -22.23
CA ASN A 501 6.95 2.42 -23.12
C ASN A 501 7.15 3.23 -24.41
N ASP A 502 7.66 4.46 -24.32
CA ASP A 502 7.94 5.30 -25.50
C ASP A 502 8.99 4.68 -26.44
N ALA A 503 9.91 3.88 -25.91
CA ALA A 503 10.95 3.21 -26.70
C ALA A 503 10.50 1.86 -27.30
N ASN A 504 9.40 1.27 -26.82
CA ASN A 504 8.92 -0.05 -27.22
C ASN A 504 7.53 -0.03 -27.89
N ASN A 505 6.86 1.12 -27.91
CA ASN A 505 5.74 1.45 -28.80
C ASN A 505 6.26 2.04 -30.11
#